data_AF-A0A2E5EIB5-F1
#
_entry.id   AF-A0A2E5EIB5-F1
#
_cell.length_a   1.000
_cell.length_b   1.000
_cell.length_c   1.000
_cell.angle_alpha   90.00
_cell.angle_beta   90.00
_cell.angle_gamma   90.00
#
_symmetry.space_group_name_H-M   'P 1'
#
loop_
_entity.id
_entity.type
_entity.pdbx_description
1 polymer ?
#
loop_
_entity_poly.entity_id
_entity_poly.type
_entity_poly.pdbx_seq_one_letter_code
_entity_poly.pdbx_strand_id
1 'polypeptide(L)' 'MKRELRPLDVRVAETYESIKHIKGIPDEQKAIHALGLATTPDERWEMLVNLNRSMGFWLPLDEKK' A
#
# COMPACT_ATOMS: atom_id res chain seq x y z
N MET A 1 17.57 14.74 10.40
CA MET A 1 17.67 14.45 8.96
C MET A 1 16.55 13.48 8.61
N LYS A 2 15.48 13.92 7.93
CA LYS A 2 14.44 12.99 7.46
C LYS A 2 15.10 12.14 6.37
N ARG A 3 15.32 10.85 6.65
CA ARG A 3 15.81 9.91 5.64
C ARG A 3 14.69 9.79 4.61
N GLU A 4 14.92 10.24 3.39
CA GLU A 4 13.95 10.06 2.32
C GLU A 4 13.72 8.56 2.12
N LEU A 5 12.45 8.16 2.17
CA LEU A 5 12.07 6.80 1.90
C LEU A 5 12.26 6.54 0.41
N ARG A 6 12.79 5.36 0.10
CA ARG A 6 12.82 4.91 -1.30
C ARG A 6 11.39 4.79 -1.83
N PRO A 7 11.22 4.87 -3.17
CA PRO A 7 9.95 4.63 -3.82
C PRO A 7 9.25 3.36 -3.30
N LEU A 8 7.92 3.41 -3.22
CA LEU A 8 7.12 2.33 -2.60
C LEU A 8 7.29 1.01 -3.36
N ASP A 9 7.26 1.05 -4.69
CA ASP A 9 7.51 -0.10 -5.58
C ASP A 9 8.85 -0.79 -5.29
N VAL A 10 9.92 -0.02 -5.06
CA VAL A 10 11.24 -0.56 -4.69
C VAL A 10 11.19 -1.25 -3.34
N ARG A 11 10.57 -0.63 -2.33
CA ARG A 11 10.41 -1.24 -0.99
C ARG A 11 9.54 -2.50 -1.03
N VAL A 12 8.49 -2.50 -1.84
CA VAL A 12 7.60 -3.66 -2.03
C VAL A 12 8.39 -4.81 -2.63
N ALA A 13 9.17 -4.56 -3.69
CA ALA A 13 9.98 -5.58 -4.35
C ALA A 13 11.00 -6.21 -3.37
N GLU A 14 11.72 -5.39 -2.61
CA GLU A 14 12.67 -5.90 -1.61
C GLU A 14 12.00 -6.68 -0.47
N THR A 15 10.82 -6.24 -0.04
CA THR A 15 10.04 -6.95 0.96
C THR A 15 9.51 -8.27 0.40
N TYR A 16 9.10 -8.30 -0.87
CA TYR A 16 8.68 -9.52 -1.54
C TYR A 16 9.84 -10.51 -1.63
N GLU A 17 11.02 -10.06 -2.05
CA GLU A 17 12.23 -10.87 -2.10
C GLU A 17 12.59 -11.50 -0.74
N SER A 18 12.32 -10.79 0.36
CA SER A 18 12.56 -11.32 1.71
C SER A 18 11.54 -12.35 2.17
N ILE A 19 10.34 -12.41 1.57
CA ILE A 19 9.27 -13.36 1.98
C ILE A 19 8.91 -14.40 0.92
N LYS A 20 9.43 -14.29 -0.32
CA LYS A 20 9.08 -15.18 -1.44
C LYS A 20 9.37 -16.66 -1.18
N HIS A 21 10.34 -16.94 -0.31
CA HIS A 21 10.78 -18.29 0.05
C HIS A 21 9.88 -18.98 1.09
N ILE A 22 8.91 -18.27 1.68
CA ILE A 22 7.97 -18.84 2.65
C ILE A 22 7.04 -19.84 1.92
N LYS A 23 7.06 -21.09 2.37
CA LYS A 23 6.21 -22.16 1.83
C LYS A 23 4.80 -22.08 2.40
N GLY A 24 3.81 -22.56 1.64
CA GLY A 24 2.41 -22.63 2.07
C GLY A 24 1.61 -21.33 1.90
N ILE A 25 2.24 -20.27 1.39
CA ILE A 25 1.57 -19.02 1.01
C ILE A 25 1.65 -18.88 -0.52
N PRO A 26 0.52 -18.69 -1.22
CA PRO A 26 0.51 -18.37 -2.65
C PRO A 26 1.26 -17.06 -2.95
N ASP A 27 1.91 -16.98 -4.12
CA ASP A 27 2.72 -15.81 -4.48
C ASP A 27 1.90 -14.51 -4.55
N GLU A 28 0.64 -14.58 -4.97
CA GLU A 28 -0.29 -13.44 -4.96
C GLU A 28 -0.51 -12.89 -3.53
N GLN A 29 -0.68 -13.79 -2.55
CA GLN A 29 -0.82 -13.38 -1.15
C GLN A 29 0.48 -12.78 -0.63
N LYS A 30 1.64 -13.34 -1.00
CA LYS A 30 2.94 -12.75 -0.66
C LYS A 30 3.10 -11.34 -1.23
N ALA A 31 2.65 -11.09 -2.47
CA ALA A 31 2.70 -9.75 -3.05
C ALA A 31 1.85 -8.75 -2.26
N ILE A 32 0.63 -9.14 -1.85
CA ILE A 32 -0.25 -8.32 -1.00
C ILE A 32 0.40 -8.06 0.36
N HIS A 33 1.00 -9.09 0.98
CA HIS A 33 1.70 -8.95 2.25
C HIS A 33 2.93 -8.05 2.14
N ALA A 34 3.72 -8.19 1.07
CA ALA A 34 4.88 -7.34 0.82
C ALA A 34 4.48 -5.87 0.70
N LEU A 35 3.37 -5.58 0.01
CA LEU A 35 2.81 -4.22 -0.07
C LEU A 35 2.41 -3.70 1.31
N GLY A 36 1.64 -4.49 2.07
CA GLY A 36 1.21 -4.09 3.41
C GLY A 36 2.38 -3.84 4.37
N LEU A 37 3.44 -4.64 4.31
CA LEU A 37 4.64 -4.51 5.14
C LEU A 37 5.54 -3.34 4.70
N ALA A 38 5.60 -3.06 3.40
CA ALA A 38 6.43 -1.98 2.85
C ALA A 38 5.82 -0.59 3.04
N THR A 39 4.48 -0.47 3.05
CA THR A 39 3.78 0.82 3.20
C THR A 39 3.96 1.45 4.57
N THR A 40 4.17 2.76 4.60
CA THR A 40 4.00 3.57 5.82
C THR A 40 2.51 3.75 6.16
N PRO A 41 2.16 4.18 7.39
CA PRO A 41 0.78 4.50 7.74
C PRO A 41 0.12 5.51 6.80
N ASP A 42 0.85 6.57 6.42
CA ASP A 42 0.33 7.62 5.53
C ASP A 42 0.09 7.09 4.11
N GLU A 43 1.03 6.32 3.55
CA GLU A 43 0.85 5.68 2.24
C GLU A 43 -0.32 4.70 2.22
N ARG A 44 -0.50 3.93 3.30
CA ARG A 44 -1.64 3.03 3.44
C ARG A 44 -2.96 3.81 3.50
N TRP A 45 -2.97 4.94 4.19
CA TRP A 45 -4.13 5.83 4.22
C TRP A 45 -4.44 6.39 2.83
N GLU A 46 -3.44 6.89 2.11
CA GLU A 46 -3.61 7.39 0.74
C GLU A 46 -4.16 6.30 -0.21
N MET A 47 -3.65 5.07 -0.11
CA MET A 47 -4.17 3.94 -0.89
C MET A 47 -5.65 3.67 -0.58
N LEU A 48 -6.03 3.70 0.71
CA LEU A 48 -7.43 3.53 1.12
C LEU A 48 -8.31 4.66 0.59
N VAL A 49 -7.85 5.91 0.67
CA VAL A 49 -8.57 7.08 0.13
C VAL A 49 -8.74 6.93 -1.39
N ASN A 50 -7.68 6.56 -2.11
CA ASN A 50 -7.73 6.36 -3.56
C ASN A 50 -8.71 5.24 -3.96
N LEU A 51 -8.75 4.15 -3.19
CA LEU A 51 -9.72 3.07 -3.39
C LEU A 51 -11.16 3.55 -3.17
N ASN A 52 -11.42 4.26 -2.07
CA ASN A 52 -12.76 4.79 -1.79
C ASN A 52 -13.20 5.82 -2.84
N ARG A 53 -12.27 6.64 -3.35
CA ARG A 53 -12.52 7.56 -4.47
C ARG A 53 -12.85 6.82 -5.76
N SER A 54 -12.09 5.79 -6.13
CA SER A 54 -12.34 5.04 -7.36
C SER A 54 -13.66 4.27 -7.35
N MET A 55 -14.12 3.87 -6.16
CA MET A 55 -15.43 3.24 -5.95
C MET A 55 -16.59 4.23 -5.83
N GLY A 56 -16.34 5.55 -5.83
CA GLY A 56 -17.36 6.58 -5.69
C GLY A 56 -17.90 6.76 -4.26
N PHE A 57 -17.26 6.16 -3.26
CA PHE A 57 -17.62 6.33 -1.84
C PHE A 57 -17.09 7.63 -1.23
N TRP A 58 -16.17 8.30 -1.92
CA TRP A 58 -15.64 9.59 -1.52
C TRP A 58 -16.42 10.72 -2.21
N LEU A 59 -17.67 10.91 -1.82
CA LEU A 59 -18.40 12.13 -2.19
C LEU A 59 -17.69 13.32 -1.53
N PRO A 60 -17.55 14.48 -2.22
CA PRO A 60 -17.27 15.71 -1.51
C PRO A 60 -18.36 15.85 -0.45
N LEU A 61 -18.00 16.05 0.82
CA LEU A 61 -18.94 16.56 1.79
C LEU A 61 -19.51 17.81 1.15
N ASP A 62 -20.83 17.83 0.87
CA ASP A 62 -21.50 18.95 0.21
C ASP A 62 -20.90 20.24 0.75
N GLU A 63 -20.16 20.96 -0.11
CA GLU A 63 -19.85 22.36 0.14
C GLU A 63 -21.21 23.02 0.18
N LYS A 64 -21.78 23.14 1.38
CA LYS A 64 -23.00 23.88 1.63
C LYS A 64 -22.74 25.31 1.13
N LYS A 65 -23.15 25.55 -0.12
CA LYS A 65 -23.32 26.89 -0.68
C LYS A 65 -24.47 27.58 0.02
#